data_AF-A0A0R1LGV8-F1
#
_entry.id   AF-A0A0R1LGV8-F1
#
_cell.length_a   1.000
_cell.length_b   1.000
_cell.length_c   1.000
_cell.angle_alpha   90.00
_cell.angle_beta   90.00
_cell.angle_gamma   90.00
#
_symmetry.space_group_name_H-M   'P 1'
#
loop_
_entity.id
_entity.type
_entity.pdbx_description
1 polymer ?
#
loop_
_entity_poly.entity_id
_entity_poly.type
_entity_poly.pdbx_seq_one_letter_code
_entity_poly.pdbx_strand_id
1 'polypeptide(L)'
;MQLSDWSAASWDFPALSFHDQQPAVAFDSRQARPVKRQLRREIKATQGVLVVISRETWQSEWVNWEINTVVQQDKQLLAVKLDATSITPLALFEADPLWINSFDPHALAQGSI
;
A
#
# COMPACT_ATOMS: atom_id res chain seq x y z
N MET A 1 -13.40 -13.86 -10.41
CA MET A 1 -12.19 -14.05 -11.24
C MET A 1 -11.05 -13.39 -10.48
N GLN A 2 -10.03 -14.17 -10.14
CA GLN A 2 -9.06 -13.82 -9.09
C GLN A 2 -8.01 -12.83 -9.64
N LEU A 3 -7.42 -11.97 -8.80
CA LEU A 3 -6.34 -11.06 -9.22
C LEU A 3 -5.12 -11.81 -9.79
N SER A 4 -4.91 -13.05 -9.36
CA SER A 4 -3.93 -13.98 -9.92
C SER A 4 -4.26 -14.45 -11.34
N ASP A 5 -5.55 -14.54 -11.70
CA ASP A 5 -5.96 -14.94 -13.04
C ASP A 5 -5.77 -13.79 -14.04
N TRP A 6 -5.96 -12.55 -13.61
CA TRP A 6 -5.70 -11.35 -14.42
C TRP A 6 -4.21 -11.15 -14.72
N SER A 7 -3.33 -11.42 -13.75
CA SER A 7 -1.88 -11.33 -13.99
C SER A 7 -1.37 -12.39 -14.96
N ALA A 8 -2.00 -13.57 -15.01
CA ALA A 8 -1.68 -14.62 -15.97
C ALA A 8 -2.27 -14.35 -17.37
N ALA A 9 -3.42 -13.68 -17.46
CA ALA A 9 -4.14 -13.45 -18.72
C ALA A 9 -3.69 -12.20 -19.49
N SER A 10 -3.05 -11.23 -18.82
CA SER A 10 -2.66 -9.95 -19.42
C SER A 10 -1.15 -9.75 -19.30
N TRP A 11 -0.46 -9.81 -20.44
CA TRP A 11 1.00 -9.61 -20.53
C TRP A 11 1.48 -8.22 -20.07
N ASP A 12 0.57 -7.24 -20.02
CA ASP A 12 0.80 -5.87 -19.56
C ASP A 12 0.40 -5.64 -18.08
N PHE A 13 0.01 -6.70 -17.37
CA PHE A 13 -0.43 -6.60 -15.98
C PHE A 13 0.75 -6.73 -15.01
N PRO A 14 0.95 -5.77 -14.09
CA PRO A 14 2.09 -5.80 -13.19
C PRO A 14 2.01 -6.98 -12.22
N ALA A 15 3.16 -7.57 -11.89
CA ALA A 15 3.24 -8.55 -10.81
C ALA A 15 2.86 -7.88 -9.49
N LEU A 16 1.77 -8.34 -8.86
CA LEU A 16 1.27 -7.81 -7.60
C LEU A 16 1.77 -8.67 -6.43
N SER A 17 2.36 -8.02 -5.42
CA SER A 17 2.60 -8.64 -4.11
C SER A 17 1.74 -7.92 -3.06
N PHE A 18 0.96 -8.70 -2.30
CA PHE A 18 0.16 -8.18 -1.20
C PHE A 18 0.98 -8.27 0.08
N HIS A 19 1.22 -7.13 0.71
CA HIS A 19 1.92 -7.04 1.99
C HIS A 19 0.91 -6.58 3.03
N ASP A 20 0.36 -7.53 3.79
CA ASP A 20 -0.49 -7.21 4.93
C ASP A 20 0.45 -6.82 6.09
N GLN A 21 0.69 -5.53 6.27
CA GLN A 21 1.70 -5.02 7.19
C GLN A 21 1.01 -4.09 8.18
N GLN A 22 0.39 -4.68 9.20
CA GLN A 22 0.24 -4.03 10.49
C GLN A 22 1.33 -4.60 11.39
N PRO A 23 2.55 -4.01 11.43
CA PRO A 23 3.65 -4.58 12.19
C PRO A 23 3.24 -4.70 13.66
N ALA A 24 3.45 -5.87 14.28
CA ALA A 24 3.13 -6.12 15.68
C ALA A 24 4.03 -5.33 16.67
N VAL A 25 4.78 -4.34 16.18
CA VAL A 25 5.73 -3.53 16.92
C VAL A 25 5.39 -2.06 16.75
N ALA A 26 5.45 -1.31 17.85
CA ALA A 26 5.28 0.14 17.82
C ALA A 26 6.35 0.79 16.92
N PHE A 27 5.97 1.82 16.17
CA PHE A 27 6.79 2.48 15.16
C PHE A 27 8.12 3.01 15.71
N ASP A 28 8.11 3.52 16.94
CA ASP A 28 9.29 4.08 17.62
C ASP A 28 10.04 3.09 18.51
N SER A 29 9.69 1.81 18.46
CA SER A 29 10.39 0.78 19.21
C SER A 29 11.77 0.46 18.61
N ARG A 30 12.69 -0.07 19.44
CA ARG A 30 13.97 -0.61 18.94
C ARG A 30 13.76 -1.74 17.91
N GLN A 31 12.65 -2.47 18.06
CA GLN A 31 12.27 -3.58 17.19
C GLN A 31 11.75 -3.10 15.81
N ALA A 32 11.34 -1.84 15.68
CA ALA A 32 10.92 -1.27 14.40
C ALA A 32 12.09 -1.08 13.42
N ARG A 33 13.33 -0.95 13.91
CA ARG A 33 14.51 -0.75 13.04
C ARG A 33 14.73 -1.86 12.01
N PRO A 34 14.78 -3.16 12.39
CA PRO A 34 14.90 -4.24 11.41
C PRO A 34 13.72 -4.28 10.43
N VAL A 35 12.49 -4.01 10.90
CA VAL A 35 11.28 -3.97 10.07
C VAL A 35 11.37 -2.85 9.03
N LYS A 36 11.67 -1.61 9.44
CA LYS A 36 11.91 -0.47 8.55
C LYS A 36 12.99 -0.78 7.51
N ARG A 37 14.06 -1.47 7.91
CA ARG A 37 15.13 -1.86 6.98
C ARG A 37 14.66 -2.89 5.96
N GLN A 38 13.82 -3.84 6.36
CA GLN A 38 13.24 -4.83 5.45
C GLN A 38 12.28 -4.16 4.46
N LEU A 39 11.28 -3.43 4.94
CA LEU A 39 10.28 -2.74 4.12
C LEU A 39 10.93 -1.80 3.11
N ARG A 40 11.96 -1.06 3.52
CA ARG A 40 12.72 -0.19 2.62
C ARG A 40 13.35 -0.94 1.44
N ARG A 41 13.81 -2.18 1.64
CA ARG A 41 14.35 -3.00 0.55
C ARG A 41 13.25 -3.53 -0.36
N GLU A 42 12.11 -3.90 0.20
CA GLU A 42 10.95 -4.35 -0.55
C GLU A 42 10.45 -3.22 -1.47
N ILE A 43 10.21 -2.01 -0.92
CA ILE A 43 9.87 -0.81 -1.69
C ILE A 43 10.91 -0.52 -2.78
N LYS A 44 12.19 -0.71 -2.47
CA LYS A 44 13.26 -0.48 -3.47
C LYS A 44 13.18 -1.44 -4.65
N ALA A 45 12.77 -2.68 -4.40
CA ALA A 45 12.65 -3.72 -5.41
C ALA A 45 11.39 -3.61 -6.27
N THR A 46 10.38 -2.84 -5.85
CA THR A 46 9.13 -2.66 -6.61
C THR A 46 9.22 -1.48 -7.59
N GLN A 47 8.29 -1.45 -8.54
CA GLN A 47 8.10 -0.34 -9.47
C GLN A 47 7.16 0.74 -8.90
N GLY A 48 6.18 0.31 -8.10
CA GLY A 48 5.25 1.20 -7.44
C GLY A 48 4.62 0.56 -6.21
N VAL A 49 3.85 1.36 -5.48
CA VAL A 49 3.15 0.97 -4.26
C VAL A 49 1.70 1.45 -4.35
N LEU A 50 0.77 0.55 -4.02
CA LEU A 50 -0.65 0.86 -3.87
C LEU A 50 -0.99 1.00 -2.39
N VAL A 51 -1.49 2.18 -2.01
CA VAL A 51 -2.00 2.44 -0.65
C VAL A 51 -3.51 2.32 -0.63
N VAL A 52 -4.01 1.35 0.14
CA VAL A 52 -5.44 1.15 0.39
C VAL A 52 -5.81 1.88 1.69
N ILE A 53 -6.65 2.90 1.58
CA ILE A 53 -7.04 3.79 2.67
C ILE A 53 -8.39 3.32 3.23
N SER A 54 -8.35 2.80 4.45
CA SER A 54 -9.51 2.53 5.28
C SER A 54 -9.71 3.66 6.30
N ARG A 55 -10.74 3.53 7.15
CA ARG A 55 -11.04 4.51 8.20
C ARG A 55 -9.96 4.62 9.28
N GLU A 56 -9.09 3.63 9.41
CA GLU A 56 -8.04 3.57 10.45
C GLU A 56 -6.67 3.98 9.90
N THR A 57 -6.49 3.97 8.58
CA THR A 57 -5.20 4.21 7.91
C THR A 57 -4.60 5.59 8.21
N TRP A 58 -5.44 6.61 8.43
CA TRP A 58 -4.98 8.00 8.58
C TRP A 58 -4.12 8.27 9.82
N GLN A 59 -4.24 7.44 10.87
CA GLN A 59 -3.46 7.60 12.11
C GLN A 59 -2.16 6.80 12.10
N SER A 60 -1.91 5.98 11.08
CA SER A 60 -0.79 5.04 11.09
C SER A 60 0.54 5.74 10.77
N GLU A 61 1.43 5.81 11.77
CA GLU A 61 2.81 6.28 11.60
C GLU A 61 3.58 5.41 10.61
N TRP A 62 3.30 4.10 10.59
CA TRP A 62 3.87 3.17 9.63
C TRP A 62 3.49 3.54 8.20
N VAL A 63 2.21 3.79 7.94
CA VAL A 63 1.72 4.17 6.60
C VAL A 63 2.34 5.48 6.14
N ASN A 64 2.38 6.50 7.01
CA ASN A 64 3.03 7.77 6.69
C ASN A 64 4.52 7.58 6.36
N TRP A 65 5.23 6.74 7.10
CA TRP A 65 6.63 6.43 6.82
C TRP A 65 6.84 5.65 5.53
N GLU A 66 5.96 4.71 5.20
CA GLU A 66 6.01 3.94 3.94
C GLU A 66 5.80 4.87 2.74
N ILE A 67 4.76 5.71 2.76
CA ILE A 67 4.48 6.72 1.73
C ILE A 67 5.71 7.61 1.53
N ASN A 68 6.25 8.17 2.61
CA ASN A 68 7.44 9.02 2.54
C ASN A 68 8.66 8.26 1.98
N THR A 69 8.79 6.97 2.29
CA THR A 69 9.87 6.13 1.76
C THR A 69 9.71 5.86 0.26
N VAL A 70 8.47 5.67 -0.21
CA VAL A 70 8.14 5.51 -1.64
C VAL A 70 8.51 6.78 -2.41
N VAL A 71 8.08 7.95 -1.90
CA VAL A 71 8.39 9.26 -2.48
C VAL A 71 9.90 9.51 -2.51
N GLN A 72 10.61 9.25 -1.41
CA GLN A 72 12.08 9.40 -1.35
C GLN A 72 12.83 8.48 -2.32
N GLN A 73 12.22 7.39 -2.75
CA GLN A 73 12.80 6.44 -3.70
C GLN A 73 12.32 6.64 -5.14
N ASP A 74 11.58 7.72 -5.40
CA ASP A 74 11.04 8.08 -6.73
C ASP A 74 10.25 6.92 -7.36
N LYS A 75 9.43 6.26 -6.54
CA LYS A 75 8.57 5.14 -6.93
C LYS A 75 7.18 5.63 -7.24
N GLN A 76 6.48 4.93 -8.14
CA GLN A 76 5.09 5.24 -8.44
C GLN A 76 4.22 5.00 -7.21
N LEU A 77 3.40 5.99 -6.85
CA LEU A 77 2.46 5.89 -5.74
C LEU A 77 1.03 5.92 -6.27
N LEU A 78 0.30 4.83 -6.01
CA LEU A 78 -1.11 4.68 -6.31
C LEU A 78 -1.88 4.75 -4.99
N ALA A 79 -3.05 5.37 -4.99
CA ALA A 79 -3.87 5.48 -3.79
C ALA A 79 -5.34 5.19 -4.09
N VAL A 80 -6.00 4.53 -3.12
CA VAL A 80 -7.40 4.18 -3.24
C VAL A 80 -8.10 4.23 -1.89
N LYS A 81 -9.33 4.74 -1.86
CA LYS A 81 -10.16 4.77 -0.65
C LYS A 81 -11.17 3.63 -0.70
N LEU A 82 -11.28 2.87 0.39
CA LEU A 82 -12.34 1.86 0.56
C LEU A 82 -13.71 2.51 0.80
N ASP A 83 -13.71 3.69 1.40
CA ASP A 83 -14.90 4.48 1.68
C ASP A 83 -14.56 5.95 1.42
N ALA A 84 -15.43 6.69 0.73
CA ALA A 84 -15.26 8.10 0.43
C ALA A 84 -15.05 8.97 1.70
N THR A 85 -15.58 8.53 2.84
CA THR A 85 -15.42 9.17 4.16
C THR A 85 -14.06 8.89 4.82
N SER A 86 -13.23 8.00 4.25
CA SER A 86 -11.91 7.71 4.79
C SER A 86 -11.00 8.94 4.66
N ILE A 87 -10.35 9.28 5.77
CA ILE A 87 -9.43 10.41 5.85
C ILE A 87 -8.15 10.05 5.10
N THR A 88 -7.69 10.93 4.22
CA THR A 88 -6.41 10.75 3.51
C THR A 88 -5.26 10.98 4.50
N PRO A 89 -4.28 10.06 4.62
CA PRO A 89 -3.07 10.29 5.40
C PRO A 89 -2.33 11.54 4.92
N LEU A 90 -1.74 12.32 5.83
CA LEU A 90 -1.06 13.57 5.49
C LEU A 90 0.05 13.37 4.46
N ALA A 91 0.85 12.30 4.61
CA ALA A 91 1.93 11.98 3.69
C ALA A 91 1.45 11.76 2.24
N LEU A 92 0.21 11.29 2.05
CA LEU A 92 -0.38 11.14 0.71
C LEU A 92 -0.86 12.46 0.11
N PHE A 93 -1.15 13.46 0.94
CA PHE A 93 -1.54 14.79 0.44
C PHE A 93 -0.34 15.50 -0.21
N GLU A 94 0.85 15.32 0.35
CA GLU A 94 2.09 15.93 -0.16
C GLU A 94 2.73 15.12 -1.30
N ALA A 95 2.36 13.84 -1.45
CA ALA A 95 3.00 12.90 -2.37
C ALA A 95 2.40 12.86 -3.79
N ASP A 96 1.33 13.61 -4.07
CA ASP A 96 0.60 13.65 -5.35
C ASP A 96 0.39 12.26 -6.01
N PRO A 97 -0.32 11.33 -5.34
CA PRO A 97 -0.50 9.97 -5.83
C PRO A 97 -1.48 9.92 -7.02
N LEU A 98 -1.34 8.89 -7.84
CA LEU A 98 -2.36 8.53 -8.82
C LEU A 98 -3.56 7.89 -8.11
N TRP A 99 -4.71 8.56 -8.16
CA TRP A 99 -5.94 8.10 -7.52
C TRP A 99 -6.70 7.09 -8.37
N ILE A 100 -7.04 5.96 -7.75
CA ILE A 100 -7.93 4.96 -8.33
C ILE A 100 -9.35 5.23 -7.84
N ASN A 101 -10.22 5.66 -8.75
CA ASN A 101 -11.57 6.13 -8.43
C ASN A 101 -12.59 5.00 -8.16
N SER A 102 -12.30 3.79 -8.62
CA SER A 102 -13.16 2.62 -8.45
C SER A 102 -12.36 1.47 -7.87
N PHE A 103 -12.72 1.06 -6.67
CA PHE A 103 -12.16 -0.11 -6.02
C PHE A 103 -13.27 -0.87 -5.36
N ASP A 104 -13.46 -2.09 -5.83
CA ASP A 104 -14.43 -3.00 -5.24
C ASP A 104 -13.70 -3.91 -4.24
N PRO A 105 -13.80 -3.68 -2.92
CA PRO A 105 -13.21 -4.56 -1.94
C PRO A 105 -13.81 -5.98 -2.00
N HIS A 106 -15.02 -6.17 -2.54
CA HIS A 106 -15.56 -7.52 -2.77
C HIS A 106 -14.79 -8.27 -3.85
N ALA A 107 -14.16 -7.57 -4.80
CA ALA A 107 -13.26 -8.20 -5.76
C ALA A 107 -12.00 -8.79 -5.10
N LEU A 108 -11.58 -8.27 -3.93
CA LEU A 108 -10.51 -8.86 -3.10
C LEU A 108 -11.01 -10.01 -2.22
N ALA A 109 -12.24 -9.92 -1.72
CA ALA A 109 -12.80 -10.87 -0.75
C ALA A 109 -13.21 -12.22 -1.38
N GLN A 110 -13.29 -12.33 -2.71
CA GLN A 110 -13.56 -13.60 -3.39
C GLN A 110 -12.29 -14.45 -3.49
N GLY A 111 -11.81 -14.93 -2.34
CA GLY A 111 -10.63 -15.78 -2.22
C GLY A 111 -10.53 -16.59 -0.93
N SER A 112 -11.62 -16.71 -0.15
CA SER A 112 -11.66 -17.56 1.04
C SER A 112 -12.78 -18.60 0.91
N ILE A 113 -12.44 -19.74 0.32
CA ILE A 113 -13.04 -21.05 0.64
C ILE A 113 -11.87 -21.95 1.06
#